data_AF-A0A0B6YVD9-F1
#
_entry.id   AF-A0A0B6YVD9-F1
#
_cell.length_a   1.000
_cell.length_b   1.000
_cell.length_c   1.000
_cell.angle_alpha   90.00
_cell.angle_beta   90.00
_cell.angle_gamma   90.00
#
_symmetry.space_group_name_H-M   'P 1'
#
loop_
_entity.id
_entity.type
_entity.pdbx_description
1 polymer ?
#
loop_
_entity_poly.entity_id
_entity_poly.type
_entity_poly.pdbx_seq_one_letter_code
_entity_poly.pdbx_strand_id
1 'polypeptide(L)'
;AESHVQYFTDLSEAEKELFMQRATKALEKGTTSNNLLNKVSGSMDQHLNDQISRQLLDDYSTNTRSDMVIEAAEDGALSLLKRWPDMKSKLHVLFNQPLPESIRQLAWHLYLSNPRIRKTYVDLLNENPRAAISAQDLDISQKVEQMVLAEPTFRELKGSVGHFYAMKATLSYHHAKQQTNSRLKDIDYFLVVPFVIVA
;
A
#
# COMPACT_ATOMS: atom_id res chain seq x y z
N ALA A 1 -27.54 -34.62 21.74
CA ALA A 1 -26.74 -35.81 21.42
C ALA A 1 -25.36 -35.34 21.02
N GLU A 2 -24.41 -35.34 21.96
CA GLU A 2 -23.02 -35.00 21.67
C GLU A 2 -22.37 -36.20 20.97
N SER A 3 -22.03 -36.02 19.70
CA SER A 3 -21.18 -36.96 18.96
C SER A 3 -19.77 -36.86 19.55
N HIS A 4 -19.39 -37.85 20.35
CA HIS A 4 -18.04 -38.00 20.88
C HIS A 4 -17.12 -38.48 19.76
N VAL A 5 -16.52 -37.55 19.01
CA VAL A 5 -15.47 -37.88 18.06
C VAL A 5 -14.17 -38.11 18.85
N GLN A 6 -13.65 -39.34 18.82
CA GLN A 6 -12.48 -39.75 19.61
C GLN A 6 -11.15 -39.39 18.94
N TYR A 7 -11.10 -39.33 17.60
CA TYR A 7 -9.87 -39.06 16.86
C TYR A 7 -10.07 -38.00 15.78
N PHE A 8 -9.09 -37.11 15.64
CA PHE A 8 -9.10 -36.03 14.63
C PHE A 8 -9.20 -36.56 13.19
N THR A 9 -8.77 -37.79 12.94
CA THR A 9 -8.88 -38.49 11.64
C THR A 9 -10.31 -38.79 11.23
N ASP A 10 -11.23 -38.91 12.20
CA ASP A 10 -12.63 -39.30 11.97
C ASP A 10 -13.49 -38.09 11.61
N LEU A 11 -12.93 -36.88 11.69
CA LEU A 11 -13.56 -35.64 11.28
C LEU A 11 -13.52 -35.48 9.76
N SER A 12 -14.62 -34.99 9.18
CA SER A 12 -14.61 -34.50 7.80
C SER A 12 -13.64 -33.32 7.64
N GLU A 13 -13.17 -33.04 6.43
CA GLU A 13 -12.22 -31.93 6.20
C GLU A 13 -12.76 -30.57 6.69
N ALA A 14 -14.06 -30.32 6.55
CA ALA A 14 -14.71 -29.12 7.07
C ALA A 14 -14.70 -29.06 8.61
N GLU A 15 -14.88 -30.20 9.29
CA GLU A 15 -14.84 -30.27 10.75
C GLU A 15 -13.40 -30.19 11.28
N LYS A 16 -12.43 -30.77 10.57
CA LYS A 16 -11.00 -30.60 10.87
C LYS A 16 -10.60 -29.13 10.77
N GLU A 17 -11.00 -28.44 9.71
CA GLU A 17 -10.74 -27.01 9.54
C GLU A 17 -11.36 -26.19 10.68
N LEU A 18 -12.62 -26.48 11.03
CA LEU A 18 -13.33 -25.79 12.10
C LEU A 18 -12.72 -26.09 13.49
N PHE A 19 -12.26 -27.31 13.71
CA PHE A 19 -11.52 -27.70 14.93
C PHE A 19 -10.16 -26.99 15.01
N MET A 20 -9.41 -26.95 13.91
CA MET A 20 -8.14 -26.22 13.83
C MET A 20 -8.34 -24.72 14.07
N GLN A 21 -9.36 -24.10 13.47
CA GLN A 21 -9.70 -22.70 13.73
C GLN A 21 -10.05 -22.44 15.20
N ARG A 22 -10.76 -23.36 15.86
CA ARG A 22 -11.06 -23.26 17.30
C ARG A 22 -9.80 -23.41 18.15
N ALA A 23 -8.92 -24.35 17.82
CA ALA A 23 -7.64 -24.53 18.50
C ALA A 23 -6.75 -23.29 18.33
N THR A 24 -6.66 -22.72 17.13
CA THR A 24 -5.93 -21.47 16.87
C THR A 24 -6.52 -20.31 17.69
N LYS A 25 -7.84 -20.14 17.72
CA LYS A 25 -8.49 -19.11 18.56
C LYS A 25 -8.25 -19.31 20.06
N ALA A 26 -8.20 -20.55 20.53
CA ALA A 26 -7.90 -20.86 21.92
C ALA A 26 -6.43 -20.54 22.26
N LEU A 27 -5.51 -20.79 21.32
CA LEU A 27 -4.10 -20.46 21.46
C LEU A 27 -3.85 -18.94 21.40
N GLU A 28 -4.52 -18.21 20.51
CA GLU A 28 -4.42 -16.75 20.36
C GLU A 28 -4.73 -15.98 21.65
N LYS A 29 -5.56 -16.56 22.54
CA LYS A 29 -5.90 -15.97 23.85
C LYS A 29 -5.27 -16.71 25.02
N GLY A 30 -4.43 -17.71 24.74
CA GLY A 30 -3.78 -18.54 25.74
C GLY A 30 -2.59 -17.86 26.40
N THR A 31 -2.28 -18.27 27.62
CA THR A 31 -1.11 -17.81 28.38
C THR A 31 0.20 -18.03 27.63
N THR A 32 0.33 -19.13 26.88
CA THR A 32 1.51 -19.44 26.07
C THR A 32 1.74 -18.42 24.95
N SER A 33 0.68 -18.00 24.25
CA SER A 33 0.79 -17.00 23.19
C SER A 33 1.15 -15.63 23.77
N ASN A 34 0.53 -15.23 24.88
CA ASN A 34 0.88 -14.00 25.59
C ASN A 34 2.34 -14.02 26.10
N ASN A 35 2.81 -15.14 26.65
CA ASN A 35 4.19 -15.27 27.11
C ASN A 35 5.19 -15.16 25.96
N LEU A 36 4.89 -15.78 24.81
CA LEU A 36 5.69 -15.65 23.60
C LEU A 36 5.71 -14.20 23.12
N LEU A 37 4.53 -13.57 23.00
CA LEU A 37 4.40 -12.17 22.58
C LEU A 37 5.22 -11.25 23.48
N ASN A 38 5.08 -11.38 24.81
CA ASN A 38 5.83 -10.59 25.78
C ASN A 38 7.35 -10.79 25.65
N LYS A 39 7.80 -12.02 25.41
CA LYS A 39 9.23 -12.31 25.23
C LYS A 39 9.77 -11.73 23.94
N VAL A 40 9.02 -11.83 22.85
CA VAL A 40 9.39 -11.23 21.55
C VAL A 40 9.41 -9.70 21.66
N SER A 41 8.37 -9.09 22.23
CA SER A 41 8.28 -7.64 22.44
C SER A 41 9.46 -7.14 23.29
N GLY A 42 9.72 -7.75 24.45
CA GLY A 42 10.83 -7.34 25.31
C GLY A 42 12.20 -7.48 24.64
N SER A 43 12.41 -8.54 23.85
CA SER A 43 13.65 -8.71 23.08
C SER A 43 13.80 -7.67 21.98
N MET A 44 12.69 -7.36 21.28
CA MET A 44 12.66 -6.35 20.22
C MET A 44 12.94 -4.96 20.78
N ASP A 45 12.26 -4.57 21.87
CA ASP A 45 12.45 -3.27 22.52
C ASP A 45 13.89 -3.09 23.00
N GLN A 46 14.50 -4.15 23.55
CA GLN A 46 15.91 -4.11 23.96
C GLN A 46 16.84 -3.90 22.77
N HIS A 47 16.71 -4.72 21.71
CA HIS A 47 17.56 -4.59 20.52
C HIS A 47 17.40 -3.24 19.81
N LEU A 48 16.17 -2.74 19.71
CA LEU A 48 15.87 -1.46 19.08
C LEU A 48 16.48 -0.31 19.89
N ASN A 49 16.37 -0.34 21.22
CA ASN A 49 17.02 0.66 22.08
C ASN A 49 18.54 0.61 22.00
N ASP A 50 19.14 -0.59 21.96
CA ASP A 50 20.60 -0.74 21.83
C ASP A 50 21.10 -0.19 20.48
N GLN A 51 20.37 -0.47 19.39
CA GLN A 51 20.70 0.03 18.05
C GLN A 51 20.63 1.56 17.98
N ILE A 52 19.53 2.15 18.48
CA ILE A 52 19.34 3.60 18.47
C ILE A 52 20.38 4.28 19.37
N SER A 53 20.69 3.71 20.53
CA SER A 53 21.71 4.25 21.44
C SER A 53 23.10 4.27 20.77
N ARG A 54 23.42 3.28 19.93
CA ARG A 54 24.67 3.27 19.16
C ARG A 54 24.68 4.34 18.07
N GLN A 55 23.59 4.51 17.34
CA GLN A 55 23.50 5.52 16.27
C GLN A 55 23.47 6.96 16.83
N LEU A 56 22.94 7.18 18.03
CA LEU A 56 22.99 8.49 18.70
C LEU A 56 24.40 8.89 19.15
N LEU A 57 25.32 7.91 19.29
CA LEU A 57 26.73 8.17 19.60
C LEU A 57 27.53 8.60 18.36
N ASP A 58 26.96 8.48 17.15
CA ASP A 58 27.58 9.03 15.94
C ASP A 58 27.34 10.55 15.89
N ASP A 59 28.43 11.32 15.80
CA ASP A 59 28.51 12.80 15.92
C ASP A 59 27.65 13.60 14.91
N TYR A 60 26.93 12.94 14.01
CA TYR A 60 26.18 13.55 12.91
C TYR A 60 24.65 13.32 12.97
N SER A 61 24.12 12.68 14.02
CA SER A 61 22.67 12.45 14.08
C SER A 61 21.90 13.73 14.41
N THR A 62 21.09 14.21 13.45
CA THR A 62 20.13 15.32 13.65
C THR A 62 18.79 14.85 14.20
N ASN A 63 18.58 13.53 14.25
CA ASN A 63 17.31 12.92 14.61
C ASN A 63 17.19 12.73 16.12
N THR A 64 15.98 12.91 16.66
CA THR A 64 15.72 12.55 18.05
C THR A 64 15.62 11.04 18.19
N ARG A 65 15.79 10.54 19.43
CA ARG A 65 15.57 9.12 19.74
C ARG A 65 14.18 8.66 19.28
N SER A 66 13.16 9.49 19.44
CA SER A 66 11.79 9.19 19.02
C SER A 66 11.66 9.03 17.51
N ASP A 67 12.31 9.90 16.72
CA ASP A 67 12.30 9.82 15.26
C ASP A 67 12.91 8.49 14.79
N MET A 68 14.03 8.08 15.39
CA MET A 68 14.72 6.84 15.05
C MET A 68 13.90 5.58 15.42
N VAL A 69 13.13 5.63 16.52
CA VAL A 69 12.19 4.55 16.86
C VAL A 69 11.09 4.45 15.79
N ILE A 70 10.55 5.59 15.35
CA ILE A 70 9.49 5.64 14.34
C ILE A 70 10.01 5.11 13.00
N GLU A 71 11.19 5.54 12.56
CA GLU A 71 11.83 5.05 11.33
C GLU A 71 12.06 3.53 11.36
N ALA A 72 12.57 3.00 12.48
CA ALA A 72 12.77 1.56 12.64
C ALA A 72 11.45 0.77 12.64
N ALA A 73 10.40 1.33 13.26
CA ALA A 73 9.07 0.72 13.26
C ALA A 73 8.43 0.75 11.85
N GLU A 74 8.63 1.83 11.10
CA GLU A 74 8.21 1.96 9.71
C GLU A 74 8.88 0.90 8.83
N ASP A 75 10.21 0.79 8.88
CA ASP A 75 10.95 -0.20 8.08
C ASP A 75 10.57 -1.65 8.44
N GLY A 76 10.38 -1.92 9.74
CA GLY A 76 9.85 -3.20 10.22
C GLY A 76 8.47 -3.49 9.65
N ALA A 77 7.53 -2.54 9.73
CA ALA A 77 6.18 -2.70 9.20
C ALA A 77 6.18 -2.93 7.68
N LEU A 78 6.99 -2.16 6.93
CA LEU A 78 7.17 -2.32 5.49
C LEU A 78 7.71 -3.71 5.15
N SER A 79 8.75 -4.16 5.84
CA SER A 79 9.38 -5.46 5.63
C SER A 79 8.42 -6.62 5.89
N LEU A 80 7.63 -6.53 6.97
CA LEU A 80 6.62 -7.54 7.30
C LEU A 80 5.51 -7.60 6.25
N LEU A 81 5.00 -6.45 5.81
CA LEU A 81 3.94 -6.36 4.80
C LEU A 81 4.41 -6.78 3.40
N LYS A 82 5.67 -6.52 3.04
CA LYS A 82 6.29 -7.03 1.80
C LYS A 82 6.41 -8.56 1.85
N ARG A 83 6.77 -9.12 2.99
CA ARG A 83 6.92 -10.57 3.18
C ARG A 83 5.57 -11.30 3.25
N TRP A 84 4.58 -10.68 3.88
CA TRP A 84 3.24 -11.25 4.08
C TRP A 84 2.15 -10.30 3.58
N PRO A 85 1.96 -10.19 2.25
CA PRO A 85 1.02 -9.25 1.66
C PRO A 85 -0.44 -9.51 2.06
N ASP A 86 -0.78 -10.73 2.46
CA ASP A 86 -2.12 -11.09 2.94
C ASP A 86 -2.47 -10.39 4.27
N MET A 87 -1.46 -9.89 5.00
CA MET A 87 -1.66 -9.09 6.21
C MET A 87 -2.06 -7.65 5.92
N LYS A 88 -2.27 -7.25 4.65
CA LYS A 88 -2.70 -5.89 4.29
C LYS A 88 -3.94 -5.41 5.04
N SER A 89 -4.86 -6.32 5.42
CA SER A 89 -6.03 -6.00 6.23
C SER A 89 -5.67 -5.38 7.60
N LYS A 90 -4.47 -5.62 8.13
CA LYS A 90 -4.01 -4.99 9.37
C LYS A 90 -3.76 -3.48 9.22
N LEU A 91 -3.58 -2.98 7.99
CA LEU A 91 -3.46 -1.54 7.72
C LEU A 91 -4.74 -0.76 8.08
N HIS A 92 -5.88 -1.41 8.29
CA HIS A 92 -7.10 -0.75 8.77
C HIS A 92 -6.93 -0.06 10.13
N VAL A 93 -5.94 -0.46 10.93
CA VAL A 93 -5.60 0.24 12.19
C VAL A 93 -5.18 1.70 11.93
N LEU A 94 -4.64 1.98 10.74
CA LEU A 94 -4.20 3.31 10.32
C LEU A 94 -5.29 4.05 9.52
N PHE A 95 -6.54 3.59 9.55
CA PHE A 95 -7.61 4.25 8.81
C PHE A 95 -7.85 5.67 9.33
N ASN A 96 -8.05 6.62 8.42
CA ASN A 96 -8.13 8.07 8.68
C ASN A 96 -6.89 8.69 9.35
N GLN A 97 -5.76 7.97 9.37
CA GLN A 97 -4.48 8.55 9.79
C GLN A 97 -3.64 8.92 8.56
N PRO A 98 -2.89 10.02 8.61
CA PRO A 98 -1.91 10.31 7.57
C PRO A 98 -0.85 9.22 7.56
N LEU A 99 -0.82 8.42 6.48
CA LEU A 99 0.21 7.40 6.31
C LEU A 99 1.54 8.06 5.95
N PRO A 100 2.68 7.62 6.52
CA PRO A 100 3.99 7.88 5.98
C PRO A 100 4.07 7.51 4.50
N GLU A 101 4.90 8.22 3.72
CA GLU A 101 4.95 8.08 2.26
C GLU A 101 5.27 6.65 1.82
N SER A 102 6.27 6.01 2.43
CA SER A 102 6.67 4.63 2.16
C SER A 102 5.54 3.62 2.42
N ILE A 103 4.80 3.79 3.52
CA ILE A 103 3.66 2.94 3.89
C ILE A 103 2.52 3.18 2.91
N ARG A 104 2.31 4.43 2.47
CA ARG A 104 1.32 4.78 1.45
C ARG A 104 1.62 4.10 0.11
N GLN A 105 2.87 4.16 -0.36
CA GLN A 105 3.34 3.45 -1.56
C GLN A 105 3.02 1.96 -1.47
N LEU A 106 3.41 1.33 -0.37
CA LEU A 106 3.19 -0.09 -0.16
C LEU A 106 1.70 -0.44 -0.08
N ALA A 107 0.91 0.37 0.63
CA ALA A 107 -0.53 0.16 0.75
C ALA A 107 -1.20 0.20 -0.63
N TRP A 108 -0.88 1.19 -1.46
CA TRP A 108 -1.41 1.26 -2.82
C TRP A 108 -0.98 0.07 -3.66
N HIS A 109 0.28 -0.36 -3.55
CA HIS A 109 0.73 -1.57 -4.23
C HIS A 109 -0.08 -2.81 -3.79
N LEU A 110 -0.34 -2.97 -2.49
CA LEU A 110 -1.07 -4.13 -1.95
C LEU A 110 -2.57 -4.13 -2.30
N TYR A 111 -3.19 -2.96 -2.42
CA TYR A 111 -4.64 -2.82 -2.64
C TYR A 111 -5.01 -2.62 -4.12
N LEU A 112 -4.16 -1.96 -4.91
CA LEU A 112 -4.49 -1.53 -6.26
C LEU A 112 -3.75 -2.33 -7.34
N SER A 113 -2.72 -3.11 -6.98
CA SER A 113 -2.02 -3.95 -7.97
C SER A 113 -2.97 -4.93 -8.63
N ASN A 114 -3.10 -4.79 -9.96
CA ASN A 114 -3.88 -5.69 -10.79
C ASN A 114 -3.03 -6.18 -11.97
N PRO A 115 -2.41 -7.37 -11.86
CA PRO A 115 -1.53 -7.91 -12.91
C PRO A 115 -2.23 -8.08 -14.27
N ARG A 116 -3.54 -8.36 -14.26
CA ARG A 116 -4.33 -8.54 -15.49
C ARG A 116 -4.45 -7.21 -16.24
N ILE A 117 -4.86 -6.14 -15.54
CA ILE A 117 -4.98 -4.80 -16.13
C ILE A 117 -3.62 -4.29 -16.59
N ARG A 118 -2.56 -4.51 -15.81
CA ARG A 118 -1.18 -4.17 -16.21
C ARG A 118 -0.79 -4.86 -17.51
N LYS A 119 -1.03 -6.18 -17.61
CA LYS A 119 -0.75 -6.95 -18.82
C LYS A 119 -1.52 -6.40 -20.02
N THR A 120 -2.83 -6.16 -19.88
CA THR A 120 -3.65 -5.57 -20.94
C THR A 120 -3.12 -4.22 -21.43
N TYR A 121 -2.64 -3.38 -20.51
CA TYR A 121 -2.04 -2.09 -20.89
C TYR A 121 -0.72 -2.26 -21.64
N VAL A 122 0.18 -3.12 -21.15
CA VAL A 122 1.47 -3.39 -21.78
C VAL A 122 1.30 -4.01 -23.18
N ASP A 123 0.40 -4.99 -23.31
CA ASP A 123 0.10 -5.64 -24.59
C ASP A 123 -0.44 -4.60 -25.59
N LEU A 124 -1.35 -3.72 -25.16
CA LEU A 124 -1.86 -2.63 -25.98
C LEU A 124 -0.77 -1.64 -26.42
N LEU A 125 0.18 -1.30 -25.55
CA LEU A 125 1.32 -0.46 -25.91
C LEU A 125 2.26 -1.15 -26.92
N ASN A 126 2.42 -2.47 -26.86
CA ASN A 126 3.25 -3.20 -27.80
C ASN A 126 2.59 -3.33 -29.18
N GLU A 127 1.27 -3.54 -29.22
CA GLU A 127 0.52 -3.77 -30.46
C GLU A 127 0.10 -2.46 -31.16
N ASN A 128 -0.50 -1.54 -30.40
CA ASN A 128 -0.99 -0.27 -30.93
C ASN A 128 -0.96 0.84 -29.86
N PRO A 129 0.19 1.50 -29.67
CA PRO A 129 0.33 2.59 -28.70
C PRO A 129 -0.69 3.72 -28.89
N ARG A 130 -1.13 3.98 -30.13
CA ARG A 130 -2.09 5.04 -30.42
C ARG A 130 -3.46 4.76 -29.82
N ALA A 131 -3.82 3.49 -29.59
CA ALA A 131 -5.06 3.13 -28.91
C ALA A 131 -5.07 3.49 -27.42
N ALA A 132 -3.91 3.84 -26.83
CA ALA A 132 -3.84 4.37 -25.47
C ALA A 132 -4.08 5.88 -25.41
N ILE A 133 -4.08 6.56 -26.57
CA ILE A 133 -4.15 8.01 -26.65
C ILE A 133 -5.61 8.42 -26.87
N SER A 134 -6.11 9.27 -25.98
CA SER A 134 -7.43 9.88 -26.07
C SER A 134 -7.54 10.77 -27.32
N ALA A 135 -8.73 10.79 -27.92
CA ALA A 135 -9.07 11.79 -28.93
C ALA A 135 -9.05 13.24 -28.38
N GLN A 136 -9.07 13.40 -27.05
CA GLN A 136 -9.01 14.66 -26.32
C GLN A 136 -7.64 14.87 -25.62
N ASP A 137 -6.56 14.20 -26.07
CA ASP A 137 -5.23 14.29 -25.42
C ASP A 137 -4.73 15.72 -25.25
N LEU A 138 -5.03 16.60 -26.21
CA LEU A 138 -4.66 18.02 -26.14
C LEU A 138 -5.43 18.76 -25.04
N ASP A 139 -6.75 18.58 -24.96
CA ASP A 139 -7.59 19.18 -23.91
C ASP A 139 -7.15 18.68 -22.53
N ILE A 140 -6.87 17.38 -22.41
CA ILE A 140 -6.35 16.75 -21.18
C ILE A 140 -5.02 17.40 -20.78
N SER A 141 -4.10 17.57 -21.73
CA SER A 141 -2.78 18.19 -21.50
C SER A 141 -2.93 19.59 -20.91
N GLN A 142 -3.73 20.44 -21.56
CA GLN A 142 -3.96 21.81 -21.13
C GLN A 142 -4.60 21.88 -19.75
N LYS A 143 -5.58 21.00 -19.48
CA LYS A 143 -6.27 20.95 -18.19
C LYS A 143 -5.33 20.50 -17.06
N VAL A 144 -4.44 19.53 -17.31
CA VAL A 144 -3.42 19.10 -16.35
C VAL A 144 -2.48 20.26 -16.00
N GLU A 145 -1.95 20.97 -17.00
CA GLU A 145 -1.08 22.13 -16.77
C GLU A 145 -1.80 23.22 -15.96
N GLN A 146 -3.01 23.58 -16.36
CA GLN A 146 -3.82 24.59 -15.68
C GLN A 146 -4.09 24.20 -14.22
N MET A 147 -4.49 22.96 -13.96
CA MET A 147 -4.78 22.46 -12.62
C MET A 147 -3.54 22.49 -11.73
N VAL A 148 -2.40 21.98 -12.22
CA VAL A 148 -1.13 21.97 -11.46
C VAL A 148 -0.67 23.40 -11.14
N LEU A 149 -0.87 24.35 -12.05
CA LEU A 149 -0.51 25.76 -11.82
C LEU A 149 -1.47 26.45 -10.84
N ALA A 150 -2.77 26.21 -10.97
CA ALA A 150 -3.81 26.87 -10.20
C ALA A 150 -3.84 26.41 -8.73
N GLU A 151 -3.64 25.11 -8.47
CA GLU A 151 -3.79 24.55 -7.12
C GLU A 151 -2.52 24.69 -6.28
N PRO A 152 -2.55 25.43 -5.14
CA PRO A 152 -1.37 25.64 -4.31
C PRO A 152 -0.81 24.35 -3.70
N THR A 153 -1.67 23.38 -3.44
CA THR A 153 -1.29 22.06 -2.87
C THR A 153 -0.47 21.21 -3.83
N PHE A 154 -0.42 21.55 -5.11
CA PHE A 154 0.34 20.82 -6.14
C PHE A 154 1.69 21.47 -6.45
N ARG A 155 2.22 22.27 -5.52
CA ARG A 155 3.48 22.99 -5.71
C ARG A 155 4.64 22.08 -6.12
N GLU A 156 4.72 20.87 -5.57
CA GLU A 156 5.78 19.90 -5.88
C GLU A 156 5.69 19.32 -7.30
N LEU A 157 4.51 19.41 -7.93
CA LEU A 157 4.31 18.94 -9.31
C LEU A 157 4.67 20.01 -10.34
N LYS A 158 4.78 21.29 -9.94
CA LYS A 158 4.99 22.42 -10.85
C LYS A 158 6.34 22.30 -11.55
N GLY A 159 6.33 22.33 -12.88
CA GLY A 159 7.53 22.27 -13.72
C GLY A 159 8.14 20.87 -13.89
N SER A 160 7.58 19.83 -13.25
CA SER A 160 8.05 18.46 -13.45
C SER A 160 7.49 17.87 -14.76
N VAL A 161 8.39 17.68 -15.72
CA VAL A 161 8.07 17.04 -17.01
C VAL A 161 7.60 15.59 -16.80
N GLY A 162 8.23 14.86 -15.87
CA GLY A 162 7.86 13.48 -15.55
C GLY A 162 6.45 13.37 -14.99
N HIS A 163 6.11 14.21 -14.01
CA HIS A 163 4.77 14.22 -13.41
C HIS A 163 3.71 14.59 -14.45
N PHE A 164 3.98 15.59 -15.29
CA PHE A 164 3.07 15.99 -16.36
C PHE A 164 2.75 14.81 -17.30
N TYR A 165 3.77 14.13 -17.84
CA TYR A 165 3.54 13.01 -18.75
C TYR A 165 2.88 11.81 -18.07
N ALA A 166 3.20 11.53 -16.80
CA ALA A 166 2.54 10.48 -16.02
C ALA A 166 1.05 10.75 -15.84
N MET A 167 0.68 11.97 -15.43
CA MET A 167 -0.72 12.39 -15.29
C MET A 167 -1.44 12.33 -16.63
N LYS A 168 -0.83 12.91 -17.68
CA LYS A 168 -1.41 12.94 -19.02
C LYS A 168 -1.66 11.54 -19.56
N ALA A 169 -0.64 10.67 -19.56
CA ALA A 169 -0.75 9.32 -20.12
C ALA A 169 -1.82 8.50 -19.38
N THR A 170 -1.88 8.63 -18.04
CA THR A 170 -2.88 7.93 -17.23
C THR A 170 -4.30 8.39 -17.56
N LEU A 171 -4.54 9.71 -17.63
CA LEU A 171 -5.84 10.27 -17.95
C LEU A 171 -6.25 9.99 -19.40
N SER A 172 -5.30 10.09 -20.34
CA SER A 172 -5.51 9.81 -21.76
C SER A 172 -5.92 8.35 -21.98
N TYR A 173 -5.23 7.41 -21.33
CA TYR A 173 -5.58 6.00 -21.36
C TYR A 173 -6.94 5.72 -20.70
N HIS A 174 -7.23 6.33 -19.55
CA HIS A 174 -8.51 6.20 -18.87
C HIS A 174 -9.67 6.66 -19.78
N HIS A 175 -9.54 7.82 -20.42
CA HIS A 175 -10.53 8.34 -21.37
C HIS A 175 -10.70 7.42 -22.59
N ALA A 176 -9.59 7.01 -23.21
CA ALA A 176 -9.62 6.10 -24.36
C ALA A 176 -10.36 4.78 -24.04
N LYS A 177 -10.22 4.27 -22.81
CA LYS A 177 -10.93 3.07 -22.35
C LYS A 177 -12.41 3.26 -22.07
N GLN A 178 -12.87 4.46 -21.76
CA GLN A 178 -14.30 4.72 -21.57
C GLN A 178 -15.09 4.60 -22.89
N GLN A 179 -14.43 4.72 -24.05
CA GLN A 179 -15.06 4.70 -25.37
C GLN A 179 -16.23 5.71 -25.48
N THR A 180 -16.10 6.84 -24.79
CA THR A 180 -17.10 7.92 -24.82
C THR A 180 -16.53 9.16 -25.52
N ASN A 181 -17.43 9.97 -26.08
CA ASN A 181 -17.09 11.30 -26.60
C ASN A 181 -17.18 12.40 -25.53
N SER A 182 -17.64 12.06 -24.32
CA SER A 182 -17.69 13.01 -23.21
C SER A 182 -16.29 13.37 -22.74
N ARG A 183 -16.14 14.58 -22.21
CA ARG A 183 -14.94 15.01 -21.52
C ARG A 183 -14.79 14.27 -20.19
N LEU A 184 -13.55 14.07 -19.77
CA LEU A 184 -13.25 13.64 -18.40
C LEU A 184 -13.81 14.64 -17.41
N LYS A 185 -14.27 14.14 -16.26
CA LYS A 185 -14.78 14.99 -15.19
C LYS A 185 -13.60 15.60 -14.45
N ASP A 186 -13.79 16.79 -13.86
CA ASP A 186 -12.70 17.44 -13.10
C ASP A 186 -12.15 16.53 -11.99
N ILE A 187 -13.01 15.74 -11.34
CA ILE A 187 -12.59 14.78 -10.30
C ILE A 187 -11.54 13.76 -10.79
N ASP A 188 -11.58 13.36 -12.06
CA ASP A 188 -10.63 12.38 -12.61
C ASP A 188 -9.20 12.96 -12.60
N TYR A 189 -9.05 14.26 -12.84
CA TYR A 189 -7.77 14.97 -12.80
C TYR A 189 -7.23 15.08 -11.37
N PHE A 190 -8.10 15.22 -10.37
CA PHE A 190 -7.67 15.22 -8.97
C PHE A 190 -7.29 13.83 -8.47
N LEU A 191 -7.97 12.78 -8.96
CA LEU A 191 -7.70 11.40 -8.55
C LEU A 191 -6.35 10.87 -9.03
N VAL A 192 -5.79 11.41 -10.13
CA VAL A 192 -4.45 10.98 -10.60
C VAL A 192 -3.32 11.54 -9.74
N VAL A 193 -3.54 12.68 -9.07
CA VAL A 193 -2.48 13.40 -8.34
C VAL A 193 -1.81 12.56 -7.26
N PRO A 194 -2.55 11.90 -6.34
CA PRO A 194 -1.91 11.09 -5.30
C PRO A 194 -0.97 10.05 -5.91
N PHE A 195 -1.40 9.38 -6.99
CA PHE A 195 -0.61 8.34 -7.65
C PHE A 195 0.71 8.85 -8.22
N VAL A 196 0.76 10.10 -8.67
CA VAL A 196 1.98 10.67 -9.28
C VAL A 196 2.93 11.26 -8.24
N ILE A 197 2.41 11.82 -7.14
CA ILE A 197 3.26 12.34 -6.05
C ILE A 197 4.10 11.23 -5.40
N VAL A 198 3.55 10.01 -5.38
CA VAL A 198 4.05 8.92 -4.56
C VAL A 198 4.73 7.83 -5.43
N ALA A 199 4.76 7.99 -6.77
CA ALA A 199 5.29 7.00 -7.73
C ALA A 199 6.77 7.20 -8.08
#